data_AF-A0A965LGC7-F1
#
_entry.id   AF-A0A965LGC7-F1
#
_cell.length_a   1.000
_cell.length_b   1.000
_cell.length_c   1.000
_cell.angle_alpha   90.00
_cell.angle_beta   90.00
_cell.angle_gamma   90.00
#
_symmetry.space_group_name_H-M   'P 1'
#
loop_
_entity.id
_entity.type
_entity.pdbx_description
1 polymer ?
#
loop_
_entity_poly.entity_id
_entity_poly.type
_entity_poly.pdbx_seq_one_letter_code
_entity_poly.pdbx_strand_id
1 'polypeptide(L)'
;MRAAGKGRFRQRPDPAAEKFSRSVHFDRRLAHHDLEGSRAHAAVLAKAGILSRKEAAAIRKGLDRIEAEISRGKFRWKDSLEDVHMNIEAALTARIAAGAKLHTGRSRN
;
A
#
# COMPACT_ATOMS: atom_id res chain seq x y z
N MET A 1 -18.42 -8.25 2.49
CA MET A 1 -17.38 -7.42 3.13
C MET A 1 -16.16 -8.29 3.40
N ARG A 2 -15.00 -8.04 2.76
CA ARG A 2 -13.75 -8.76 3.05
C ARG A 2 -13.13 -8.26 4.37
N ALA A 3 -12.58 -9.18 5.15
CA ALA A 3 -11.85 -8.92 6.38
C ALA A 3 -10.60 -8.06 6.14
N ALA A 4 -10.15 -7.34 7.18
CA ALA A 4 -8.86 -6.66 7.17
C ALA A 4 -7.74 -7.72 7.02
N GLY A 5 -6.93 -7.58 5.97
CA GLY A 5 -5.83 -8.49 5.60
C GLY A 5 -6.02 -9.16 4.22
N LYS A 6 -4.91 -9.50 3.54
CA LYS A 6 -4.92 -10.36 2.32
C LYS A 6 -5.17 -11.85 2.65
N GLY A 7 -5.62 -12.15 3.87
CA GLY A 7 -5.90 -13.51 4.35
C GLY A 7 -7.13 -14.14 3.70
N ARG A 8 -7.16 -15.48 3.66
CA ARG A 8 -8.24 -16.27 3.05
C ARG A 8 -9.32 -16.65 4.08
N PHE A 9 -9.84 -15.68 4.82
CA PHE A 9 -10.86 -15.93 5.85
C PHE A 9 -12.29 -15.75 5.32
N ARG A 10 -13.20 -16.63 5.72
CA ARG A 10 -14.64 -16.55 5.39
C ARG A 10 -15.40 -15.60 6.31
N GLN A 11 -14.88 -15.38 7.52
CA GLN A 11 -15.45 -14.50 8.54
C GLN A 11 -14.45 -13.40 8.89
N ARG A 12 -14.94 -12.33 9.52
CA ARG A 12 -14.06 -11.29 10.05
C ARG A 12 -13.25 -11.85 11.24
N PRO A 13 -11.96 -11.50 11.35
CA PRO A 13 -11.16 -11.79 12.54
C PRO A 13 -11.85 -11.25 13.78
N ASP A 14 -11.62 -11.92 14.90
CA ASP A 14 -11.99 -11.41 16.21
C ASP A 14 -11.35 -10.02 16.43
N PRO A 15 -12.07 -9.03 17.00
CA PRO A 15 -11.53 -7.69 17.23
C PRO A 15 -10.24 -7.67 18.05
N ALA A 16 -10.06 -8.60 19.01
CA ALA A 16 -8.84 -8.70 19.79
C ALA A 16 -7.66 -9.19 18.93
N ALA A 17 -7.89 -10.17 18.05
CA ALA A 17 -6.89 -10.64 17.10
C ALA A 17 -6.49 -9.55 16.10
N GLU A 18 -7.47 -8.80 15.58
CA GLU A 18 -7.21 -7.68 14.67
C GLU A 18 -6.41 -6.57 15.35
N LYS A 19 -6.73 -6.26 16.62
CA LYS A 19 -5.95 -5.27 17.39
C LYS A 19 -4.51 -5.75 17.62
N PHE A 20 -4.32 -7.03 17.92
CA PHE A 20 -3.01 -7.63 18.15
C PHE A 20 -2.13 -7.62 16.89
N SER A 21 -2.71 -7.84 15.70
CA SER A 21 -1.94 -7.92 14.45
C SER A 21 -1.57 -6.56 13.84
N ARG A 22 -2.20 -5.46 14.27
CA ARG A 22 -1.95 -4.13 13.69
C ARG A 22 -0.58 -3.60 14.10
N SER A 23 0.24 -3.25 13.11
CA SER A 23 1.55 -2.63 13.30
C SER A 23 1.60 -1.15 12.91
N VAL A 24 0.56 -0.61 12.25
CA VAL A 24 0.52 0.78 11.74
C VAL A 24 0.93 1.86 12.74
N HIS A 25 0.61 1.64 14.02
CA HIS A 25 0.92 2.57 15.09
C HIS A 25 2.43 2.78 15.29
N PHE A 26 3.28 1.80 14.96
CA PHE A 26 4.73 1.92 15.04
C PHE A 26 5.45 1.83 13.68
N ASP A 27 4.94 1.06 12.71
CA ASP A 27 5.63 0.82 11.44
C ASP A 27 5.45 1.96 10.41
N ARG A 28 4.53 2.90 10.65
CA ARG A 28 4.36 4.11 9.82
C ARG A 28 5.66 4.93 9.66
N ARG A 29 6.62 4.77 10.57
CA ARG A 29 7.97 5.34 10.46
C ARG A 29 8.75 4.83 9.24
N LEU A 30 8.37 3.67 8.71
CA LEU A 30 8.98 3.03 7.54
C LEU A 30 8.33 3.47 6.21
N ALA A 31 7.36 4.38 6.25
CA ALA A 31 6.61 4.78 5.06
C ALA A 31 7.50 5.27 3.91
N HIS A 32 8.54 6.04 4.22
CA HIS A 32 9.49 6.51 3.19
C HIS A 32 10.18 5.34 2.47
N HIS A 33 10.61 4.31 3.20
CA HIS A 33 11.22 3.12 2.62
C HIS A 33 10.23 2.31 1.78
N ASP A 34 8.98 2.16 2.23
CA ASP A 34 7.95 1.46 1.45
C ASP A 34 7.62 2.21 0.15
N LEU A 35 7.58 3.54 0.19
CA LEU A 35 7.35 4.38 -0.99
C LEU A 35 8.48 4.25 -2.01
N GLU A 36 9.74 4.31 -1.58
CA GLU A 36 10.91 4.12 -2.45
C GLU A 36 10.92 2.72 -3.08
N GLY A 37 10.72 1.67 -2.27
CA GLY A 37 10.61 0.30 -2.77
C GLY A 37 9.45 0.14 -3.77
N SER A 38 8.34 0.82 -3.51
CA SER A 38 7.18 0.83 -4.40
C SER A 38 7.45 1.52 -5.74
N ARG A 39 8.20 2.62 -5.76
CA ARG A 39 8.63 3.29 -7.01
C ARG A 39 9.55 2.41 -7.82
N ALA A 40 10.54 1.80 -7.18
CA ALA A 40 11.46 0.87 -7.83
C ALA A 40 10.71 -0.32 -8.44
N HIS A 41 9.78 -0.91 -7.68
CA HIS A 41 8.98 -2.03 -8.15
C HIS A 41 8.06 -1.64 -9.31
N ALA A 42 7.44 -0.46 -9.28
CA ALA A 42 6.65 0.04 -10.41
C ALA A 42 7.50 0.17 -11.70
N ALA A 43 8.75 0.59 -11.59
CA ALA A 43 9.68 0.63 -12.73
C ALA A 43 10.03 -0.76 -13.25
N VAL A 44 10.24 -1.75 -12.36
CA VAL A 44 10.48 -3.14 -12.73
C VAL A 44 9.27 -3.74 -13.46
N LEU A 45 8.06 -3.53 -12.93
CA LEU A 45 6.83 -4.01 -13.57
C LEU A 45 6.59 -3.38 -14.96
N ALA A 46 6.98 -2.12 -15.14
CA ALA A 46 6.93 -1.47 -16.44
C ALA A 46 7.92 -2.09 -17.43
N LYS A 47 9.15 -2.35 -16.98
CA LYS A 47 10.19 -3.03 -17.77
C LYS A 47 9.77 -4.45 -18.15
N ALA A 48 9.06 -5.15 -17.27
CA ALA A 48 8.52 -6.49 -17.50
C ALA A 48 7.25 -6.51 -18.37
N GLY A 49 6.74 -5.35 -18.81
CA GLY A 49 5.53 -5.26 -19.65
C GLY A 49 4.21 -5.47 -18.89
N ILE A 50 4.24 -5.57 -17.56
CA ILE A 50 3.04 -5.74 -16.71
C ILE A 50 2.29 -4.41 -16.55
N LEU A 51 3.05 -3.30 -16.51
CA LEU A 51 2.52 -1.94 -16.52
C LEU A 51 2.87 -1.26 -17.84
N SER A 52 1.90 -0.57 -18.42
CA SER A 52 2.18 0.39 -19.49
C SER A 52 2.96 1.60 -18.94
N ARG A 53 3.67 2.33 -19.82
CA ARG A 53 4.37 3.58 -19.46
C ARG A 53 3.43 4.60 -18.76
N LYS A 54 2.18 4.68 -19.20
CA LYS A 54 1.16 5.57 -18.63
C LYS A 54 0.77 5.14 -17.22
N GLU A 55 0.58 3.84 -16.98
CA GLU A 55 0.26 3.30 -15.66
C GLU A 55 1.42 3.49 -14.68
N ALA A 56 2.66 3.20 -15.10
CA ALA A 56 3.84 3.38 -14.28
C ALA A 56 4.04 4.86 -13.89
N ALA A 57 3.88 5.79 -14.84
CA ALA A 57 3.95 7.22 -14.56
C ALA A 57 2.83 7.69 -13.61
N ALA A 58 1.61 7.17 -13.77
CA ALA A 58 0.50 7.46 -12.88
C ALA A 58 0.77 6.98 -11.45
N ILE A 59 1.24 5.73 -11.30
CA ILE A 59 1.61 5.13 -10.02
C ILE A 59 2.68 5.98 -9.32
N ARG A 60 3.78 6.30 -10.03
CA ARG A 60 4.85 7.14 -9.47
C ARG A 60 4.32 8.48 -8.96
N LYS A 61 3.53 9.19 -9.77
CA LYS A 61 2.90 10.46 -9.36
C LYS A 61 1.96 10.29 -8.16
N GLY A 62 1.28 9.16 -8.06
CA GLY A 62 0.46 8.79 -6.91
C GLY A 62 1.27 8.63 -5.63
N LEU A 63 2.39 7.90 -5.71
CA LEU A 63 3.32 7.70 -4.60
C LEU A 63 3.93 9.04 -4.14
N ASP A 64 4.32 9.91 -5.08
CA ASP A 64 4.84 11.24 -4.77
C ASP A 64 3.84 12.12 -4.01
N ARG A 65 2.54 12.02 -4.37
CA ARG A 65 1.47 12.71 -3.65
C ARG A 65 1.26 12.15 -2.24
N ILE A 66 1.29 10.82 -2.11
CA ILE A 66 1.17 10.15 -0.81
C ILE A 66 2.33 10.57 0.11
N GLU A 67 3.56 10.56 -0.41
CA GLU A 67 4.75 11.00 0.34
C GLU A 67 4.61 12.44 0.82
N ALA A 68 4.20 13.35 -0.08
CA ALA A 68 3.99 14.75 0.27
C ALA A 68 2.88 14.95 1.32
N GLU A 69 1.86 14.08 1.37
CA GLU A 69 0.85 14.12 2.41
C GLU A 69 1.39 13.60 3.75
N ILE A 70 2.20 12.54 3.73
CA ILE A 70 2.83 11.98 4.92
C ILE A 70 3.78 13.00 5.55
N SER A 71 4.65 13.63 4.76
CA SER A 71 5.61 14.62 5.24
C SER A 71 4.96 15.87 5.82
N ARG A 72 3.77 16.25 5.32
CA ARG A 72 2.98 17.38 5.83
C ARG A 72 2.03 17.00 6.96
N GLY A 73 2.03 15.74 7.44
CA GLY A 73 1.10 15.26 8.45
C GLY A 73 -0.36 15.24 8.02
N LYS A 74 -0.63 15.28 6.70
CA LYS A 74 -1.99 15.29 6.11
C LYS A 74 -2.48 13.91 5.70
N PHE A 75 -1.60 12.93 5.62
CA PHE A 75 -1.98 11.55 5.29
C PHE A 75 -2.78 10.92 6.43
N ARG A 76 -3.99 10.45 6.11
CA ARG A 76 -4.88 9.79 7.07
C ARG A 76 -4.57 8.30 7.14
N TRP A 77 -3.78 7.92 8.13
CA TRP A 77 -3.58 6.52 8.52
C TRP A 77 -4.90 5.91 8.98
N LYS A 78 -5.20 4.69 8.54
CA LYS A 78 -6.40 3.94 8.91
C LYS A 78 -5.98 2.77 9.79
N ASP A 79 -6.42 2.79 11.04
CA ASP A 79 -6.18 1.68 11.98
C ASP A 79 -6.89 0.38 11.57
N SER A 80 -7.90 0.47 10.71
CA SER A 80 -8.54 -0.71 10.11
C SER A 80 -7.68 -1.41 9.05
N LEU A 81 -6.52 -0.84 8.71
CA LEU A 81 -5.52 -1.45 7.84
C LEU A 81 -4.34 -1.86 8.72
N GLU A 82 -3.89 -3.10 8.50
CA GLU A 82 -2.96 -3.81 9.39
C GLU A 82 -1.63 -3.06 9.58
N ASP A 83 -1.01 -2.65 8.48
CA ASP A 83 0.38 -2.17 8.43
C ASP A 83 0.54 -0.92 7.54
N VAL A 84 1.75 -0.36 7.51
CA VAL A 84 2.14 0.76 6.63
C VAL A 84 1.92 0.43 5.15
N HIS A 85 2.22 -0.79 4.72
CA HIS A 85 2.15 -1.23 3.33
C HIS A 85 0.70 -1.22 2.82
N MET A 86 -0.25 -1.71 3.63
CA MET A 86 -1.68 -1.71 3.35
C MET A 86 -2.23 -0.30 3.26
N ASN A 87 -1.79 0.60 4.15
CA ASN A 87 -2.19 1.99 4.11
C ASN A 87 -1.78 2.67 2.79
N ILE A 88 -0.53 2.48 2.37
CA ILE A 88 -0.02 3.03 1.11
C ILE A 88 -0.70 2.37 -0.10
N GLU A 89 -0.82 1.05 -0.14
CA GLU A 89 -1.46 0.28 -1.23
C GLU A 89 -2.95 0.68 -1.39
N ALA A 90 -3.69 0.79 -0.28
CA ALA A 90 -5.09 1.20 -0.30
C ALA A 90 -5.25 2.66 -0.73
N ALA A 91 -4.41 3.56 -0.24
CA ALA A 91 -4.43 4.97 -0.64
C ALA A 91 -4.12 5.14 -2.14
N LEU A 92 -3.13 4.40 -2.64
CA LEU A 92 -2.75 4.44 -4.04
C LEU A 92 -3.87 3.90 -4.95
N THR A 93 -4.42 2.73 -4.61
CA THR A 93 -5.49 2.09 -5.39
C THR A 93 -6.76 2.94 -5.43
N ALA A 94 -7.09 3.64 -4.34
CA ALA A 94 -8.23 4.56 -4.30
C ALA A 94 -8.05 5.77 -5.24
N ARG A 95 -6.82 6.14 -5.57
CA ARG A 95 -6.50 7.30 -6.44
C ARG A 95 -6.26 6.90 -7.89
N ILE A 96 -5.72 5.70 -8.10
CA ILE A 96 -5.21 5.22 -9.38
C ILE A 96 -5.60 3.75 -9.51
N ALA A 97 -6.45 3.42 -10.49
CA ALA A 97 -6.90 2.04 -10.72
C ALA A 97 -5.74 1.06 -10.93
N ALA A 98 -4.68 1.49 -11.62
CA ALA A 98 -3.46 0.70 -11.82
C ALA A 98 -2.67 0.44 -10.52
N GLY A 99 -2.93 1.16 -9.43
CA GLY A 99 -2.32 0.91 -8.12
C GLY A 99 -2.56 -0.52 -7.61
N ALA A 100 -3.68 -1.14 -7.97
CA ALA A 100 -3.96 -2.53 -7.65
C ALA A 100 -2.98 -3.54 -8.29
N LYS A 101 -2.30 -3.16 -9.38
CA LYS A 101 -1.29 -3.98 -10.06
C LYS A 101 0.09 -3.88 -9.40
N LEU A 102 0.30 -2.91 -8.51
CA LEU A 102 1.62 -2.65 -7.93
C LEU A 102 2.13 -3.82 -7.07
N HIS A 103 1.25 -4.63 -6.50
CA HIS A 103 1.66 -5.78 -5.68
C HIS A 103 1.92 -7.06 -6.50
N THR A 104 1.82 -7.01 -7.83
CA THR A 104 2.14 -8.16 -8.69
C THR A 104 3.60 -8.55 -8.52
N GLY A 105 3.87 -9.82 -8.23
CA GLY A 105 5.23 -10.35 -8.08
C GLY A 105 5.98 -9.85 -6.83
N ARG A 106 5.29 -9.23 -5.87
CA ARG A 106 5.88 -8.74 -4.61
C ARG A 106 5.23 -9.43 -3.41
N SER A 107 6.05 -9.81 -2.42
CA SER A 107 5.62 -10.29 -1.10
C SER A 107 5.89 -9.20 -0.05
N ARG A 108 5.31 -9.38 1.14
CA ARG A 108 5.64 -8.58 2.34
C ARG A 108 6.73 -9.22 3.21
N ASN A 109 7.21 -10.41 2.82
CA ASN A 109 8.33 -11.11 3.47
C ASN A 109 9.67 -10.46 3.17
#